data_AF-A0A2N9FKK8-F1
#
_entry.id   AF-A0A2N9FKK8-F1
#
_cell.length_a   1.000
_cell.length_b   1.000
_cell.length_c   1.000
_cell.angle_alpha   90.00
_cell.angle_beta   90.00
_cell.angle_gamma   90.00
#
_symmetry.space_group_name_H-M   'P 1'
#
loop_
_entity.id
_entity.type
_entity.pdbx_description
1 polymer ?
#
loop_
_entity_poly.entity_id
_entity_poly.type
_entity_poly.pdbx_seq_one_letter_code
_entity_poly.pdbx_strand_id
1 'polypeptide(L)'
;MYNKEIGEMCRFYDVVRVDVEERSKEEQLQEDMSSEDQMLLSKFLPLLREFIPSAASEIESDLHACSQNELHVVILQNCED
;
A
#
# COMPACT_ATOMS: atom_id res chain seq x y z
N MET A 1 -20.05 17.62 -17.27
CA MET A 1 -19.28 18.06 -18.45
C MET A 1 -17.78 17.71 -18.38
N TYR A 2 -17.26 17.23 -17.24
CA TYR A 2 -15.81 16.97 -17.01
C TYR A 2 -15.27 15.64 -17.59
N ASN A 3 -16.12 14.63 -17.79
CA ASN A 3 -15.65 13.29 -18.20
C ASN A 3 -15.35 13.14 -19.70
N LYS A 4 -15.93 14.01 -20.56
CA LYS A 4 -15.75 13.90 -22.02
C LYS A 4 -14.37 14.37 -22.46
N GLU A 5 -13.93 15.52 -21.94
CA GLU A 5 -12.63 16.13 -22.23
C GLU A 5 -11.48 15.24 -21.74
N ILE A 6 -11.61 14.65 -20.54
CA ILE A 6 -10.64 13.68 -20.02
C ILE A 6 -10.59 12.42 -20.88
N GLY A 7 -11.75 11.91 -21.33
CA GLY A 7 -11.78 10.75 -22.23
C GLY A 7 -11.08 10.99 -23.57
N GLU A 8 -11.16 12.20 -24.10
CA GLU A 8 -10.44 12.61 -25.32
C GLU A 8 -8.93 12.68 -25.08
N MET A 9 -8.50 13.21 -23.94
CA MET A 9 -7.09 13.23 -23.55
C MET A 9 -6.53 11.82 -23.31
N CYS A 10 -7.25 10.94 -22.62
CA CYS A 10 -6.79 9.56 -22.40
C CYS A 10 -6.59 8.79 -23.71
N ARG A 11 -7.49 8.97 -24.69
CA ARG A 11 -7.32 8.35 -26.03
C ARG A 11 -6.13 8.90 -26.79
N PHE A 12 -5.82 10.19 -26.63
CA PHE A 12 -4.66 10.81 -27.29
C PHE A 12 -3.33 10.27 -26.75
N TYR A 13 -3.26 9.99 -25.44
CA TYR A 13 -2.06 9.49 -24.77
C TYR A 13 -2.01 7.96 -24.63
N ASP A 14 -2.91 7.22 -25.29
CA ASP A 14 -3.08 5.76 -25.17
C ASP A 14 -3.16 5.27 -23.70
N VAL A 15 -3.82 6.08 -22.86
CA VAL A 15 -3.99 5.82 -21.44
C VAL A 15 -5.25 4.99 -21.23
N VAL A 16 -5.09 3.77 -20.71
CA VAL A 16 -6.19 2.91 -20.29
C VAL A 16 -6.60 3.26 -18.86
N ARG A 17 -7.89 3.55 -18.62
CA ARG A 17 -8.41 3.80 -17.26
C ARG A 17 -8.70 2.45 -16.60
N VAL A 18 -8.00 2.15 -15.50
CA VAL A 18 -8.12 0.87 -14.76
C VAL A 18 -9.16 0.93 -13.64
N ASP A 19 -9.77 2.10 -13.38
CA ASP A 19 -10.90 2.20 -12.44
C ASP A 19 -12.17 1.60 -13.04
N VAL A 20 -12.30 0.28 -12.89
CA VAL A 20 -13.55 -0.44 -12.92
C VAL A 20 -13.72 -1.00 -11.50
N GLU A 21 -14.81 -0.57 -10.87
CA GLU A 21 -15.23 -0.79 -9.49
C GLU A 21 -14.56 0.04 -8.37
N GLU A 22 -15.41 0.91 -7.81
CA GLU A 22 -15.51 1.31 -6.41
C GLU A 22 -15.33 0.11 -5.45
N ARG A 23 -14.10 -0.38 -5.27
CA ARG A 23 -13.74 -1.15 -4.08
C ARG A 23 -13.37 -0.15 -3.00
N SER A 24 -14.05 -0.25 -1.87
CA SER A 24 -13.78 0.45 -0.62
C SER A 24 -12.28 0.60 -0.41
N LYS A 25 -11.79 1.84 -0.37
CA LYS A 25 -10.36 2.17 -0.35
C LYS A 25 -9.60 1.64 0.87
N GLU A 26 -10.30 1.14 1.88
CA GLU A 26 -9.70 0.56 3.08
C GLU A 26 -9.32 -0.93 2.92
N GLU A 27 -9.87 -1.67 1.95
CA GLU A 27 -9.72 -3.14 1.89
C GLU A 27 -8.61 -3.63 0.94
N GLN A 28 -7.96 -2.74 0.18
CA GLN A 28 -6.88 -3.12 -0.77
C GLN A 28 -5.45 -2.81 -0.29
N LEU A 29 -5.28 -2.11 0.82
CA LEU A 29 -3.95 -1.66 1.24
C LEU A 29 -3.10 -2.74 1.94
N GLN A 30 -3.66 -3.92 2.20
CA GLN A 30 -2.87 -5.13 2.45
C GLN A 30 -2.69 -5.89 1.14
N GLU A 31 -2.01 -5.29 0.17
CA GLU A 31 -1.20 -6.13 -0.72
C GLU A 31 -0.15 -6.78 0.19
N ASP A 32 -0.10 -8.11 0.26
CA ASP A 32 0.86 -8.88 1.06
C ASP A 32 2.29 -8.42 0.74
N MET A 33 2.79 -7.46 1.52
CA MET A 33 4.11 -6.90 1.35
C MET A 33 5.11 -7.93 1.89
N SER A 34 5.91 -8.50 0.98
CA SER A 34 6.91 -9.52 1.34
C SER A 34 7.85 -9.00 2.44
N SER A 35 8.33 -9.91 3.29
CA SER A 35 9.38 -9.62 4.27
C SER A 35 10.61 -8.94 3.64
N GLU A 36 10.93 -9.30 2.39
CA GLU A 36 12.04 -8.70 1.64
C GLU A 36 11.77 -7.23 1.27
N ASP A 37 10.52 -6.91 0.91
CA ASP A 37 10.08 -5.56 0.59
C ASP A 37 10.03 -4.68 1.85
N GLN A 38 9.55 -5.23 2.97
CA GLN A 38 9.59 -4.58 4.28
C GLN A 38 11.03 -4.24 4.71
N MET A 39 11.97 -5.17 4.52
CA MET A 39 13.40 -4.94 4.79
C MET A 39 13.97 -3.86 3.85
N LEU A 40 13.58 -3.87 2.57
CA LEU A 40 14.05 -2.90 1.59
C LEU A 40 13.57 -1.49 1.95
N LEU A 41 12.27 -1.32 2.25
CA LEU A 41 11.69 -0.03 2.66
C LEU A 41 12.36 0.52 3.93
N SER A 42 12.66 -0.36 4.89
CA SER A 42 13.36 0.02 6.12
C SER A 42 14.73 0.67 5.85
N LYS A 43 15.42 0.30 4.77
CA LYS A 43 16.69 0.91 4.37
C LYS A 43 16.53 2.34 3.82
N PHE A 44 15.36 2.67 3.28
CA PHE A 44 15.07 3.99 2.70
C PHE A 44 14.43 4.96 3.70
N LEU A 45 13.85 4.47 4.80
CA LEU A 45 13.27 5.31 5.85
C LEU A 45 14.19 6.41 6.40
N PRO A 46 15.51 6.19 6.61
CA PRO A 46 16.41 7.26 7.05
C PRO A 46 16.41 8.46 6.10
N LEU A 47 16.38 8.21 4.79
CA LEU A 47 16.32 9.26 3.77
C LEU A 47 14.95 9.96 3.79
N LEU A 48 13.86 9.18 3.86
CA LEU A 48 12.51 9.74 3.95
C LEU A 48 12.33 10.60 5.21
N ARG A 49 12.95 10.23 6.33
CA ARG A 49 12.86 11.00 7.58
C ARG A 49 13.57 12.36 7.48
N GLU A 50 14.55 12.51 6.58
CA GLU A 50 15.23 13.79 6.34
C GLU A 50 14.41 14.74 5.46
N PHE A 51 13.71 14.22 4.44
CA PHE A 51 13.02 15.04 3.43
C PHE A 51 11.49 15.07 3.54
N ILE A 52 10.87 14.00 4.05
CA ILE A 52 9.41 13.85 4.21
C ILE A 52 9.09 13.12 5.54
N PRO A 53 9.29 13.80 6.70
CA PRO A 53 9.18 13.15 8.01
C PRO A 53 7.81 12.57 8.33
N SER A 54 6.73 13.22 7.86
CA SER A 54 5.36 12.77 8.11
C SER A 54 5.06 11.44 7.41
N ALA A 55 5.50 11.29 6.16
CA ALA A 55 5.32 10.06 5.40
C ALA A 55 6.18 8.93 6.00
N ALA A 56 7.41 9.22 6.44
CA ALA A 56 8.24 8.22 7.12
C ALA A 56 7.56 7.66 8.37
N SER A 57 6.90 8.51 9.17
CA SER A 57 6.18 8.09 10.38
C SER A 57 4.94 7.24 10.08
N GLU A 58 4.23 7.53 8.99
CA GLU A 58 3.06 6.76 8.54
C GLU A 58 3.49 5.36 8.09
N ILE A 59 4.49 5.27 7.23
CA ILE A 59 5.05 3.99 6.73
C ILE A 59 5.61 3.13 7.87
N GLU A 60 6.30 3.73 8.85
CA GLU A 60 6.80 3.01 10.03
C GLU A 60 5.66 2.40 10.85
N SER A 61 4.55 3.14 11.00
CA SER A 61 3.37 2.67 11.72
C SER A 61 2.70 1.49 11.00
N ASP A 62 2.58 1.57 9.67
CA ASP A 62 1.98 0.53 8.84
C ASP A 62 2.85 -0.75 8.84
N LEU A 63 4.18 -0.60 8.75
CA LEU A 63 5.13 -1.71 8.84
C LEU A 63 5.01 -2.47 10.18
N HIS A 64 4.87 -1.72 11.28
CA HIS A 64 4.67 -2.30 12.60
C HIS A 64 3.31 -2.98 12.74
N ALA A 65 2.26 -2.46 12.12
CA ALA A 65 0.94 -3.08 12.11
C ALA A 65 0.93 -4.41 11.33
N CYS A 66 1.62 -4.47 10.19
CA CYS A 66 1.78 -5.72 9.42
C CYS A 66 2.50 -6.81 10.21
N SER A 67 3.55 -6.44 10.95
CA SER A 67 4.29 -7.37 11.82
C SER A 67 3.42 -7.94 12.96
N GLN A 68 2.43 -7.18 13.45
CA GLN A 68 1.50 -7.62 14.50
C GLN A 68 0.38 -8.54 13.96
N ASN A 69 0.00 -8.35 12.69
CA ASN A 69 -1.00 -9.19 12.02
C ASN A 69 -0.47 -10.59 11.71
N GLU A 70 0.79 -10.71 11.26
CA GLU A 70 1.44 -12.02 11.05
C GLU A 70 1.54 -12.83 12.35
N LEU A 71 1.84 -12.18 13.48
CA LEU A 71 1.86 -12.82 14.81
C LEU A 71 0.48 -13.34 15.24
N HIS A 72 -0.61 -12.62 14.95
CA HIS A 72 -1.95 -13.09 15.27
C HIS A 72 -2.37 -14.29 14.42
N VAL A 73 -2.07 -14.28 13.12
CA VAL A 73 -2.35 -15.42 12.23
C VAL A 73 -1.57 -16.65 12.66
N VAL A 74 -0.28 -16.50 12.98
CA VAL A 74 0.56 -17.62 13.43
C VAL A 74 0.11 -18.16 14.79
N ILE A 75 -0.29 -17.32 15.74
CA ILE A 75 -0.78 -17.80 17.04
C ILE A 75 -2.09 -18.60 16.89
N LEU A 76 -3.00 -18.18 16.02
CA LEU A 76 -4.24 -18.94 15.76
C LEU A 76 -3.98 -20.29 15.11
N GLN A 77 -3.01 -20.36 14.18
CA GLN A 77 -2.69 -21.60 13.47
C GLN A 77 -1.99 -22.65 14.35
N ASN A 78 -1.39 -22.24 15.47
CA ASN A 78 -0.74 -23.13 16.44
C ASN A 78 -1.66 -23.55 17.62
N CYS A 79 -2.94 -23.20 17.59
CA CYS A 79 -3.93 -23.60 18.61
C CYS A 79 -4.82 -24.79 18.16
N GLU A 80 -4.56 -25.41 17.01
CA GLU A 80 -5.31 -26.56 16.49
C GLU A 80 -4.58 -27.92 16.61
N ASP A 81 -3.53 -28.03 17.44
CA ASP A 81 -2.91 -29.32 17.81
C ASP A 81 -3.12 -29.68 19.30
#